data_AF-A0A2M8PJH5-F1
#
_entry.id   AF-A0A2M8PJH5-F1
#
_cell.length_a   1.000
_cell.length_b   1.000
_cell.length_c   1.000
_cell.angle_alpha   90.00
_cell.angle_beta   90.00
_cell.angle_gamma   90.00
#
_symmetry.space_group_name_H-M   'P 1'
#
loop_
_entity.id
_entity.type
_entity.pdbx_description
1 polymer ?
#
loop_
_entity_poly.entity_id
_entity_poly.type
_entity_poly.pdbx_seq_one_letter_code
_entity_poly.pdbx_strand_id
1 'polypeptide(L)'
;LSPTLVYFGIDYAAKDRLAYALGTAGRLRVSPRVAFTAEYVFLLNRKDLPQVNGSDVHNSFSIGLDIETGGHNFQLHITNSQPQNASGFIAQTNESWGDGGIRFGFNIKRSFV
;
A
#
# COMPACT_ATOMS: atom_id res chain seq x y z
N LEU A 1 19.54 -2.15 -2.87
CA LEU A 1 18.34 -2.42 -2.05
C LEU A 1 18.30 -1.36 -0.96
N SER A 2 17.22 -0.57 -0.87
CA SER A 2 17.03 0.42 0.21
C SER A 2 15.76 0.05 0.98
N PRO A 3 15.83 -0.93 1.89
CA PRO A 3 14.70 -1.21 2.77
C PRO A 3 14.42 0.05 3.59
N THR A 4 13.17 0.49 3.57
CA THR A 4 12.76 1.74 4.23
C THR A 4 11.72 1.39 5.28
N LEU A 5 11.97 1.78 6.53
CA LEU A 5 10.99 1.75 7.62
C LEU A 5 10.41 3.16 7.75
N VAL A 6 9.09 3.29 7.68
CA VAL A 6 8.40 4.58 7.80
C VAL A 6 7.37 4.50 8.91
N TYR A 7 7.41 5.48 9.81
CA TYR A 7 6.38 5.66 10.83
C TYR A 7 5.40 6.73 10.37
N PHE A 8 4.09 6.43 10.47
CA PHE A 8 3.03 7.36 10.10
C PHE A 8 2.14 7.63 11.31
N GLY A 9 1.88 8.92 11.55
CA GLY A 9 0.78 9.42 12.38
C GLY A 9 -0.26 10.05 11.46
N ILE A 10 -1.49 9.52 11.44
CA ILE A 10 -2.56 10.01 10.56
C ILE A 10 -3.81 10.27 11.38
N ASP A 11 -4.39 11.45 11.23
CA ASP A 11 -5.67 11.80 11.84
C ASP A 11 -6.81 11.07 11.13
N TYR A 12 -7.51 10.22 11.87
CA TYR A 12 -8.68 9.51 11.39
C TYR A 12 -9.92 10.39 11.62
N ALA A 13 -10.33 11.10 10.58
CA ALA A 13 -11.39 12.11 10.61
C ALA A 13 -12.75 11.62 11.18
N ALA A 14 -12.99 10.31 11.22
CA ALA A 14 -14.27 9.78 11.70
C ALA A 14 -14.40 9.72 13.24
N LYS A 15 -13.31 9.82 14.02
CA LYS A 15 -13.37 9.62 15.49
C LYS A 15 -12.30 10.36 16.33
N ASP A 16 -11.60 11.37 15.80
CA ASP A 16 -10.46 12.03 16.49
C ASP A 16 -9.45 11.00 17.04
N ARG A 17 -9.12 10.00 16.23
CA ARG A 17 -8.14 8.96 16.59
C ARG A 17 -6.93 9.03 15.67
N LEU A 18 -5.75 8.94 16.28
CA LEU A 18 -4.49 8.84 15.56
C LEU A 18 -4.23 7.38 15.19
N ALA A 19 -3.94 7.11 13.92
CA ALA A 19 -3.40 5.83 13.49
C ALA A 19 -1.88 5.84 13.58
N TYR A 20 -1.31 4.82 14.21
CA TYR A 20 0.13 4.61 14.29
C TYR A 20 0.52 3.37 13.49
N ALA A 21 1.46 3.53 12.56
CA ALA A 21 1.85 2.46 11.67
C ALA A 21 3.35 2.38 11.46
N LEU A 22 3.84 1.16 11.18
CA LEU A 22 5.18 0.87 10.68
C LEU A 22 5.07 0.29 9.28
N GLY A 23 5.53 1.04 8.28
CA GLY A 23 5.60 0.60 6.90
C GLY A 23 6.98 0.09 6.54
N THR A 24 7.07 -1.05 5.85
CA THR A 24 8.28 -1.50 5.16
C THR A 24 8.03 -1.61 3.67
N ALA A 25 9.01 -1.20 2.89
CA ALA A 25 8.94 -1.31 1.43
C ALA A 25 10.27 -1.78 0.84
N GLY A 26 10.18 -2.57 -0.23
CA GLY A 26 11.30 -3.12 -0.95
C GLY A 26 11.09 -3.04 -2.45
N ARG A 27 12.18 -2.77 -3.18
CA ARG A 27 12.22 -2.79 -4.64
C ARG A 27 13.45 -3.57 -5.10
N LEU A 28 13.21 -4.61 -5.90
CA LEU A 28 14.24 -5.47 -6.48
C LEU A 28 14.21 -5.34 -8.00
N ARG A 29 15.28 -4.84 -8.60
CA ARG A 29 15.41 -4.81 -10.06
C ARG A 29 15.69 -6.23 -10.56
N VAL A 30 14.75 -6.79 -11.33
CA VAL A 30 14.84 -8.16 -11.89
C VAL A 30 15.45 -8.13 -13.29
N SER A 31 15.23 -7.05 -14.05
CA SER A 31 15.84 -6.83 -15.36
C SER A 31 16.12 -5.34 -15.59
N PRO A 32 16.80 -4.95 -16.67
CA PRO A 32 17.01 -3.53 -16.98
C PRO A 32 15.73 -2.70 -17.03
N ARG A 33 14.59 -3.30 -17.33
CA ARG A 33 13.30 -2.59 -17.47
C ARG A 33 12.21 -3.08 -16.52
N VAL A 34 12.51 -4.06 -15.65
CA VAL A 34 11.51 -4.65 -14.76
C VAL A 34 12.03 -4.66 -13.33
N ALA A 35 11.23 -4.16 -12.40
CA ALA A 35 11.48 -4.25 -10.97
C ALA A 35 10.28 -4.86 -10.25
N PHE A 36 10.54 -5.78 -9.32
CA PHE A 36 9.56 -6.26 -8.37
C PHE A 36 9.49 -5.31 -7.17
N THR A 37 8.27 -5.05 -6.69
CA THR A 37 8.01 -4.21 -5.52
C THR A 37 7.20 -4.98 -4.48
N ALA A 38 7.44 -4.67 -3.22
CA ALA A 38 6.63 -5.17 -2.11
C ALA A 38 6.52 -4.09 -1.04
N GLU A 39 5.32 -3.91 -0.50
CA GLU A 39 5.01 -2.92 0.53
C GLU A 39 4.12 -3.58 1.59
N TYR A 40 4.47 -3.37 2.86
CA TYR A 40 3.70 -3.86 4.00
C TYR A 40 3.56 -2.77 5.03
N VAL A 41 2.36 -2.58 5.56
CA VAL A 41 2.10 -1.63 6.65
C VAL A 41 1.47 -2.37 7.82
N PHE A 42 2.17 -2.31 8.96
CA PHE A 42 1.73 -2.84 10.23
C PHE A 42 1.10 -1.74 11.09
N LEU A 43 -0.17 -1.88 11.44
CA LEU A 43 -0.87 -0.94 12.33
C LEU A 43 -0.65 -1.32 13.79
N LEU A 44 0.00 -0.43 14.55
CA LEU A 44 0.36 -0.64 15.95
C LEU A 44 -0.87 -0.63 16.88
N ASN A 45 -1.83 0.25 16.59
CA ASN A 45 -3.06 0.44 17.38
C ASN A 45 -4.33 0.03 16.62
N ARG A 46 -4.23 -1.01 15.78
CA ARG A 46 -5.31 -1.47 14.89
C ARG A 46 -6.67 -1.66 15.58
N LYS A 47 -6.68 -2.23 16.79
CA LYS A 47 -7.91 -2.51 17.56
C LYS A 47 -8.65 -1.25 18.01
N ASP A 48 -7.92 -0.14 18.12
CA ASP A 48 -8.47 1.15 18.53
C ASP A 48 -8.94 1.97 17.33
N LEU A 49 -8.72 1.50 16.10
CA LEU A 49 -9.20 2.19 14.91
C LEU A 49 -10.68 1.92 14.67
N PRO A 50 -11.45 2.92 14.19
CA PRO A 50 -12.83 2.71 13.79
C PRO A 50 -12.92 1.77 12.58
N GLN A 51 -14.05 1.08 12.48
CA GLN A 51 -14.35 0.23 11.33
C GLN A 51 -14.45 1.06 10.05
N VAL A 52 -14.05 0.45 8.94
CA VAL A 52 -14.14 0.98 7.58
C VAL A 52 -15.18 0.14 6.84
N ASN A 53 -16.27 0.79 6.38
CA ASN A 53 -17.40 0.11 5.74
C ASN A 53 -17.99 -1.05 6.57
N GLY A 54 -17.99 -0.93 7.90
CA GLY A 54 -18.53 -1.95 8.81
C GLY A 54 -17.58 -3.12 9.11
N SER A 55 -16.36 -3.12 8.57
CA SER A 55 -15.32 -4.12 8.84
C SER A 55 -14.18 -3.54 9.66
N ASP A 56 -13.54 -4.38 10.45
CA ASP A 56 -12.32 -4.01 11.17
C ASP A 56 -11.20 -3.64 10.19
N VAL A 57 -10.30 -2.75 10.63
CA VAL A 57 -9.13 -2.37 9.83
C VAL A 57 -8.10 -3.49 9.87
N HIS A 58 -7.47 -3.77 8.73
CA HIS A 58 -6.41 -4.75 8.55
C HIS A 58 -5.09 -4.08 8.19
N ASN A 59 -3.99 -4.81 8.37
CA ASN A 59 -2.69 -4.41 7.83
C ASN A 59 -2.76 -4.45 6.30
N SER A 60 -2.09 -3.52 5.63
CA SER A 60 -1.98 -3.54 4.17
C SER A 60 -0.73 -4.27 3.72
N PHE A 61 -0.90 -5.05 2.68
CA PHE A 61 0.18 -5.70 1.96
C PHE A 61 -0.04 -5.55 0.47
N SER A 62 1.02 -5.24 -0.26
CA SER A 62 1.02 -5.06 -1.70
C SER A 62 2.27 -5.68 -2.29
N ILE A 63 2.14 -6.33 -3.44
CA ILE A 63 3.23 -6.75 -4.29
C ILE A 63 3.00 -6.23 -5.70
N GLY A 64 4.06 -5.96 -6.44
CA GLY A 64 3.94 -5.37 -7.75
C GLY A 64 5.13 -5.56 -8.68
N LEU A 65 4.93 -5.10 -9.91
CA LEU A 65 5.90 -5.03 -10.96
C LEU A 65 5.89 -3.63 -11.57
N ASP A 66 7.04 -2.99 -11.57
CA ASP A 66 7.29 -1.77 -12.35
C ASP A 66 7.93 -2.18 -13.69
N ILE A 67 7.40 -1.70 -14.80
CA ILE A 67 7.88 -1.94 -16.16
C ILE A 67 8.14 -0.61 -16.85
N GLU A 68 9.40 -0.37 -17.20
CA GLU A 68 9.84 0.87 -17.83
C GLU A 68 10.01 0.69 -19.34
N THR A 69 9.19 1.39 -20.12
CA THR A 69 9.21 1.36 -21.59
C THR A 69 9.58 2.74 -22.13
N GLY A 70 10.79 3.22 -21.83
CA GLY A 70 11.46 4.37 -22.47
C GLY A 70 10.76 5.75 -22.45
N GLY A 71 9.55 5.84 -21.92
CA GLY A 71 8.67 7.01 -21.95
C GLY A 71 7.37 6.78 -21.17
N HIS A 72 7.01 5.51 -20.95
CA HIS A 72 5.99 5.10 -19.98
C HIS A 72 6.63 4.26 -18.88
N ASN A 73 6.15 4.43 -17.66
CA ASN A 73 6.40 3.55 -16.54
C ASN A 73 5.05 2.94 -16.10
N PHE A 74 4.91 1.64 -16.31
CA PHE A 74 3.74 0.87 -15.91
C PHE A 74 4.01 0.24 -14.55
N GLN A 75 3.23 0.61 -13.56
CA GLN A 75 3.23 -0.07 -12.27
C GLN A 75 1.98 -0.94 -12.20
N LEU A 76 2.16 -2.23 -11.96
CA LEU A 76 1.09 -3.18 -11.73
C LEU A 76 1.23 -3.69 -10.30
N HIS A 77 0.14 -3.78 -9.55
CA HIS A 77 0.21 -4.27 -8.18
C HIS A 77 -1.05 -5.01 -7.75
N ILE A 78 -0.85 -5.92 -6.80
CA ILE A 78 -1.86 -6.72 -6.16
C ILE A 78 -1.81 -6.40 -4.67
N THR A 79 -2.94 -5.99 -4.09
CA THR A 79 -3.03 -5.55 -2.70
C THR A 79 -4.38 -5.90 -2.08
N ASN A 80 -4.45 -5.96 -0.75
CA ASN A 80 -5.73 -6.02 -0.03
C ASN A 80 -6.33 -4.65 0.30
N SER A 81 -5.61 -3.56 0.00
CA SER A 81 -6.12 -2.21 0.28
C SER A 81 -6.92 -1.67 -0.90
N GLN A 82 -8.15 -1.20 -0.64
CA GLN A 82 -8.98 -0.57 -1.67
C GLN A 82 -8.48 0.85 -2.03
N PRO A 83 -8.20 1.74 -1.06
CA PRO A 83 -7.69 3.07 -1.37
C PRO A 83 -6.19 3.01 -1.70
N GLN A 84 -5.79 3.65 -2.79
CA GLN A 84 -4.38 3.71 -3.20
C GLN A 84 -3.67 5.01 -2.78
N ASN A 85 -4.37 5.93 -2.13
CA ASN A 85 -3.71 7.06 -1.48
C ASN A 85 -3.04 6.60 -0.18
N ALA A 86 -1.96 7.28 0.22
CA ALA A 86 -1.16 6.88 1.38
C ALA A 86 -2.02 6.67 2.65
N SER A 87 -2.88 7.64 2.97
CA SER A 87 -3.72 7.57 4.18
C SER A 87 -4.66 6.39 4.19
N GLY A 88 -5.28 6.08 3.04
CA GLY A 88 -6.20 4.96 2.95
C GLY A 88 -5.47 3.62 2.89
N PHE A 89 -4.32 3.56 2.21
CA PHE A 89 -3.45 2.37 2.21
C PHE A 89 -2.99 1.99 3.62
N ILE A 90 -2.68 2.99 4.46
CA ILE A 90 -2.20 2.78 5.82
C ILE A 90 -3.35 2.40 6.76
N ALA A 91 -4.45 3.17 6.78
CA ALA A 91 -5.44 3.09 7.85
C ALA A 91 -6.87 2.71 7.42
N GLN A 92 -7.12 2.49 6.13
CA GLN A 92 -8.46 2.21 5.61
C GLN A 92 -8.56 0.88 4.83
N THR A 93 -7.65 -0.05 5.10
CA THR A 93 -7.70 -1.40 4.55
C THR A 93 -8.72 -2.23 5.32
N ASN A 94 -9.83 -2.61 4.70
CA ASN A 94 -10.97 -3.26 5.35
C ASN A 94 -11.18 -4.72 4.93
N GLU A 95 -10.22 -5.29 4.20
CA GLU A 95 -10.21 -6.69 3.77
C GLU A 95 -8.84 -7.32 4.04
N SER A 96 -8.83 -8.65 4.22
CA SER A 96 -7.62 -9.43 4.49
C SER A 96 -7.26 -10.30 3.28
N TRP A 97 -5.97 -10.56 3.08
CA TRP A 97 -5.50 -11.51 2.06
C TRP A 97 -6.02 -12.94 2.29
N GLY A 98 -6.15 -13.34 3.56
CA GLY A 98 -6.60 -14.70 3.92
C GLY A 98 -8.06 -14.95 3.58
N ASP A 99 -8.88 -13.90 3.58
CA ASP A 99 -10.31 -13.97 3.27
C ASP A 99 -10.61 -13.64 1.79
N GLY A 100 -9.58 -13.64 0.93
CA GLY A 100 -9.73 -13.37 -0.50
C GLY A 100 -9.92 -11.90 -0.86
N GLY A 101 -9.66 -10.98 0.07
CA GLY A 101 -9.61 -9.54 -0.15
C GLY A 101 -8.43 -9.12 -0.99
N ILE A 102 -8.37 -9.56 -2.25
CA ILE A 102 -7.27 -9.34 -3.17
C ILE A 102 -7.77 -8.44 -4.30
N ARG A 103 -7.03 -7.37 -4.56
CA ARG A 103 -7.38 -6.32 -5.52
C ARG A 103 -6.20 -6.11 -6.45
N PHE A 104 -6.51 -5.93 -7.73
CA PHE A 104 -5.54 -5.57 -8.74
C PHE A 104 -5.63 -4.06 -9.03
N GLY A 105 -4.48 -3.42 -9.14
CA GLY A 105 -4.36 -2.02 -9.50
C GLY A 105 -3.22 -1.79 -10.48
N PHE A 106 -3.28 -0.65 -11.17
CA PHE A 106 -2.18 -0.22 -12.01
C PHE A 106 -2.08 1.30 -12.01
N ASN A 107 -0.85 1.80 -12.18
CA ASN A 107 -0.56 3.20 -12.44
C ASN A 107 0.26 3.30 -13.73
N ILE A 108 0.01 4.34 -14.52
CA ILE A 108 0.82 4.65 -15.70
C ILE A 108 1.36 6.06 -15.52
N LYS A 109 2.68 6.17 -15.39
CA LYS A 109 3.36 7.47 -15.38
C LYS A 109 3.99 7.69 -16.74
N ARG A 110 3.74 8.85 -17.34
CA ARG A 110 4.36 9.28 -18.58
C ARG A 110 5.26 10.47 -18.30
N SER A 111 6.52 10.37 -18.71
CA SER A 111 7.44 11.51 -18.70
C SER A 111 7.46 12.11 -20.10
N PHE A 112 7.05 13.36 -20.24
CA PHE A 112 7.26 14.12 -21.46
C PHE A 112 8.62 14.78 -21.32
N VAL A 113 9.61 14.27 -22.05
CA VAL A 113 10.86 14.99 -22.31
C VAL A 113 10.65 15.87 -23.53
#